data_AF-A0A292YZ25-F1
#
_entry.id   AF-A0A292YZ25-F1
#
_cell.length_a   1.000
_cell.length_b   1.000
_cell.length_c   1.000
_cell.angle_alpha   90.00
_cell.angle_beta   90.00
_cell.angle_gamma   90.00
#
_symmetry.space_group_name_H-M   'P 1'
#
loop_
_entity.id
_entity.type
_entity.pdbx_description
1 polymer ?
#
loop_
_entity_poly.entity_id
_entity_poly.type
_entity_poly.pdbx_seq_one_letter_code
_entity_poly.pdbx_strand_id
1 'polypeptide(L)'
;MTVLPDARRAVLVRRIRLLVAATISYNVVEAVVAITAGTVAGSIALIGFGLDSVIEVSSAAAVAWQFSAPDPARRERVALRVVAGSFVALACYVTAESIRGLLGASAAEHSSVGIALVALSVVIMPFLSWAQRRAGRELGSSSAVADSRQTLLCTYLSAAVLVGLLLNSTLGWWWADPAAGLVLAALALREARNAWRGDLCCAPASTPHSGCGDGCACCGPAT
;
A
#
# COMPACT_ATOMS: atom_id res chain seq x y z
N MET A 1 27.06 -18.39 -4.13
CA MET A 1 26.25 -18.10 -2.93
C MET A 1 27.19 -17.62 -1.84
N THR A 2 27.25 -16.31 -1.58
CA THR A 2 27.99 -15.77 -0.44
C THR A 2 27.14 -15.95 0.81
N VAL A 3 27.49 -16.93 1.66
CA VAL A 3 26.88 -17.11 2.97
C VAL A 3 27.19 -15.87 3.80
N LEU A 4 26.18 -15.08 4.16
CA LEU A 4 26.36 -13.94 5.05
C LEU A 4 26.77 -14.45 6.44
N PRO A 5 27.77 -13.84 7.10
CA PRO A 5 28.10 -14.18 8.48
C PRO A 5 26.87 -14.05 9.40
N ASP A 6 26.70 -14.96 10.36
CA ASP A 6 25.52 -15.00 11.26
C ASP A 6 25.26 -13.68 11.98
N ALA A 7 26.32 -12.96 12.38
CA ALA A 7 26.24 -11.63 12.96
C ALA A 7 25.64 -10.58 12.00
N ARG A 8 25.99 -10.63 10.71
CA ARG A 8 25.45 -9.72 9.70
C ARG A 8 23.98 -10.02 9.43
N ARG A 9 23.61 -11.30 9.37
CA ARG A 9 22.22 -11.76 9.24
C ARG A 9 21.35 -11.28 10.40
N ALA A 10 21.81 -11.41 11.64
CA ALA A 10 21.09 -10.96 12.83
C ALA A 10 20.83 -9.44 12.82
N VAL A 11 21.83 -8.64 12.43
CA VAL A 11 21.69 -7.18 12.29
C VAL A 11 20.66 -6.80 11.21
N LEU A 12 20.71 -7.45 10.04
CA LEU A 12 19.76 -7.20 8.96
C LEU A 12 18.32 -7.56 9.36
N VAL A 13 18.10 -8.69 10.04
CA VAL A 13 16.78 -9.08 10.56
C VAL A 13 16.25 -8.05 11.55
N ARG A 14 17.09 -7.57 12.48
CA ARG A 14 16.68 -6.53 13.44
C ARG A 14 16.34 -5.21 12.74
N ARG A 15 17.12 -4.81 11.73
CA ARG A 15 16.84 -3.61 10.92
C ARG A 15 15.52 -3.73 10.16
N ILE A 16 15.27 -4.86 9.49
CA ILE A 16 14.00 -5.08 8.77
C ILE A 16 12.82 -5.02 9.74
N ARG A 17 12.91 -5.64 10.92
CA ARG A 17 11.84 -5.55 11.93
C ARG A 17 11.59 -4.12 12.40
N LEU A 18 12.64 -3.34 12.64
CA LEU A 18 12.51 -1.94 13.03
C LEU A 18 11.90 -1.08 11.91
N LEU A 19 12.30 -1.31 10.65
CA LEU A 19 11.74 -0.61 9.50
C LEU A 19 10.26 -0.93 9.33
N VAL A 20 9.87 -2.21 9.37
CA VAL A 20 8.46 -2.62 9.27
C VAL A 20 7.64 -2.04 10.41
N ALA A 21 8.15 -2.06 11.64
CA ALA A 21 7.46 -1.46 12.78
C ALA A 21 7.29 0.06 12.60
N ALA A 22 8.31 0.76 12.10
CA ALA A 22 8.24 2.18 11.81
C ALA A 22 7.21 2.49 10.71
N THR A 23 7.18 1.73 9.63
CA THR A 23 6.19 1.88 8.54
C THR A 23 4.76 1.67 9.07
N ILE A 24 4.52 0.61 9.85
CA ILE A 24 3.21 0.36 10.45
C ILE A 24 2.80 1.52 11.37
N SER A 25 3.68 1.97 12.27
CA SER A 25 3.37 3.08 13.17
C SER A 25 3.07 4.37 12.40
N TYR A 26 3.86 4.67 11.35
CA TYR A 26 3.64 5.83 10.50
C TYR A 26 2.27 5.77 9.80
N ASN A 27 1.93 4.63 9.20
CA ASN A 27 0.67 4.45 8.48
C ASN A 27 -0.56 4.52 9.41
N VAL A 28 -0.44 4.07 10.66
CA VAL A 28 -1.50 4.25 11.66
C VAL A 28 -1.72 5.73 11.97
N VAL A 29 -0.64 6.48 12.19
CA VAL A 29 -0.73 7.93 12.43
C VAL A 29 -1.32 8.64 11.21
N GLU A 30 -0.84 8.28 10.01
CA GLU A 30 -1.34 8.81 8.75
C GLU A 30 -2.85 8.55 8.58
N ALA A 31 -3.31 7.32 8.79
CA ALA A 31 -4.72 6.98 8.72
C ALA A 31 -5.58 7.85 9.65
N VAL A 32 -5.18 7.97 10.92
CA VAL A 32 -5.92 8.75 11.90
C VAL A 32 -5.99 10.23 11.49
N VAL A 33 -4.85 10.83 11.14
CA VAL A 33 -4.78 12.25 10.79
C VAL A 33 -5.49 12.53 9.47
N ALA A 34 -5.29 11.70 8.44
CA ALA A 34 -5.89 11.87 7.12
C ALA A 34 -7.42 11.70 7.16
N ILE A 35 -7.93 10.65 7.82
CA ILE A 35 -9.39 10.46 7.95
C ILE A 35 -10.00 11.62 8.72
N THR A 36 -9.40 12.05 9.84
CA THR A 36 -9.92 13.17 10.65
C THR A 36 -9.88 14.49 9.88
N ALA A 37 -8.76 14.82 9.23
CA ALA A 37 -8.62 16.05 8.47
C ALA A 37 -9.49 16.05 7.20
N GLY A 38 -9.67 14.87 6.59
CA GLY A 38 -10.51 14.69 5.41
C GLY A 38 -11.99 14.81 5.72
N THR A 39 -12.46 14.25 6.84
CA THR A 39 -13.86 14.43 7.26
C THR A 39 -14.18 15.87 7.64
N VAL A 40 -13.28 16.55 8.36
CA VAL A 40 -13.43 17.97 8.70
C VAL A 40 -13.46 18.85 7.46
N ALA A 41 -12.62 18.57 6.47
CA ALA A 41 -12.53 19.38 5.24
C ALA A 41 -13.49 18.93 4.12
N GLY A 42 -14.25 17.85 4.31
CA GLY A 42 -15.06 17.23 3.25
C GLY A 42 -14.22 16.73 2.06
N SER A 43 -12.95 16.38 2.27
CA SER A 43 -12.03 15.93 1.22
C SER A 43 -12.10 14.42 1.02
N ILE A 44 -12.60 14.00 -0.13
CA ILE A 44 -12.81 12.61 -0.49
C ILE A 44 -11.47 11.94 -0.78
N ALA A 45 -10.56 12.65 -1.45
CA ALA A 45 -9.22 12.14 -1.72
C ALA A 45 -8.41 11.91 -0.44
N LEU A 46 -8.53 12.81 0.55
CA LEU A 46 -7.81 12.69 1.82
C LEU A 46 -8.36 11.57 2.71
N ILE A 47 -9.69 11.38 2.74
CA ILE A 47 -10.29 10.22 3.41
C ILE A 47 -9.85 8.93 2.72
N GLY A 48 -9.90 8.88 1.38
CA GLY A 48 -9.46 7.73 0.59
C GLY A 48 -7.99 7.39 0.85
N PHE A 49 -7.13 8.40 0.95
CA PHE A 49 -5.73 8.25 1.33
C PHE A 49 -5.57 7.63 2.72
N GLY A 50 -6.26 8.15 3.74
CA GLY A 50 -6.18 7.58 5.09
C GLY A 50 -6.70 6.15 5.19
N LEU A 51 -7.72 5.80 4.40
CA LEU A 51 -8.22 4.43 4.30
C LEU A 51 -7.22 3.49 3.59
N ASP A 52 -6.47 3.98 2.61
CA ASP A 52 -5.37 3.21 1.97
C ASP A 52 -4.31 2.83 3.00
N SER A 53 -3.90 3.75 3.89
CA SER A 53 -2.95 3.46 4.97
C SER A 53 -3.47 2.38 5.94
N VAL A 54 -4.79 2.33 6.21
CA VAL A 54 -5.42 1.24 6.99
C VAL A 54 -5.32 -0.10 6.26
N ILE A 55 -5.52 -0.10 4.94
CA ILE A 55 -5.34 -1.31 4.11
C ILE A 55 -3.87 -1.74 4.10
N GLU A 56 -2.92 -0.81 4.06
CA GLU A 56 -1.49 -1.12 4.12
C GLU A 56 -1.13 -1.87 5.42
N VAL A 57 -1.61 -1.38 6.56
CA VAL A 57 -1.37 -2.02 7.87
C VAL A 57 -2.08 -3.37 7.98
N SER A 58 -3.34 -3.45 7.57
CA SER A 58 -4.11 -4.70 7.65
C SER A 58 -3.60 -5.79 6.70
N SER A 59 -3.15 -5.42 5.50
CA SER A 59 -2.52 -6.33 4.55
C SER A 59 -1.19 -6.87 5.07
N ALA A 60 -0.34 -6.01 5.64
CA ALA A 60 0.90 -6.44 6.28
C ALA A 60 0.64 -7.42 7.44
N ALA A 61 -0.39 -7.16 8.25
CA ALA A 61 -0.81 -8.05 9.33
C ALA A 61 -1.36 -9.39 8.80
N ALA A 62 -2.18 -9.38 7.75
CA ALA A 62 -2.72 -10.58 7.13
C ALA A 62 -1.60 -11.47 6.53
N VAL A 63 -0.60 -10.85 5.90
CA VAL A 63 0.60 -11.54 5.38
C VAL A 63 1.45 -12.08 6.53
N ALA A 64 1.68 -11.32 7.60
CA ALA A 64 2.42 -11.83 8.76
C ALA A 64 1.71 -13.03 9.44
N TRP A 65 0.38 -13.00 9.49
CA TRP A 65 -0.44 -14.09 10.04
C TRP A 65 -0.34 -15.39 9.22
N GLN A 66 -0.15 -15.29 7.90
CA GLN A 66 -0.03 -16.46 7.04
C GLN A 66 1.19 -17.33 7.36
N PHE A 67 2.30 -16.70 7.77
CA PHE A 67 3.57 -17.38 8.07
C PHE A 67 3.64 -17.96 9.48
N SER A 68 2.64 -17.68 10.33
CA SER A 68 2.60 -18.16 11.71
C SER A 68 1.97 -19.56 11.87
N ALA A 69 1.68 -20.28 10.78
CA ALA A 69 0.91 -21.52 10.83
C ALA A 69 1.44 -22.69 9.98
N PRO A 70 0.97 -23.93 10.27
CA PRO A 70 1.49 -25.15 9.62
C PRO A 70 1.16 -25.29 8.13
N ASP A 71 0.13 -24.60 7.62
CA ASP A 71 -0.27 -24.63 6.20
C ASP A 71 -0.27 -23.21 5.59
N PRO A 72 0.89 -22.73 5.09
CA PRO A 72 1.04 -21.39 4.54
C PRO A 72 0.26 -21.16 3.25
N ALA A 73 0.14 -22.18 2.38
CA ALA A 73 -0.43 -22.05 1.03
C ALA A 73 -1.96 -21.85 1.04
N ARG A 74 -2.67 -22.46 1.98
CA ARG A 74 -4.11 -22.20 2.17
C ARG A 74 -4.36 -20.81 2.75
N ARG A 75 -3.52 -20.38 3.70
CA ARG A 75 -3.65 -19.05 4.35
C ARG A 75 -3.25 -17.91 3.42
N GLU A 76 -2.29 -18.11 2.53
CA GLU A 76 -1.90 -17.14 1.51
C GLU A 76 -3.09 -16.77 0.63
N ARG A 77 -3.84 -17.76 0.14
CA ARG A 77 -5.07 -17.51 -0.63
C ARG A 77 -6.14 -16.77 0.16
N VAL A 78 -6.22 -16.98 1.47
CA VAL A 78 -7.15 -16.24 2.34
C VAL A 78 -6.66 -14.81 2.53
N ALA A 79 -5.39 -14.60 2.85
CA ALA A 79 -4.79 -13.28 3.02
C ALA A 79 -4.96 -12.43 1.75
N LEU A 80 -4.62 -12.97 0.58
CA LEU A 80 -4.79 -12.28 -0.70
C LEU A 80 -6.24 -11.91 -1.00
N ARG A 81 -7.22 -12.78 -0.65
CA ARG A 81 -8.65 -12.46 -0.80
C ARG A 81 -9.12 -11.38 0.15
N VAL A 82 -8.64 -11.37 1.39
CA VAL A 82 -8.94 -10.31 2.36
C VAL A 82 -8.39 -8.98 1.84
N VAL A 83 -7.13 -8.95 1.41
CA VAL A 83 -6.49 -7.75 0.83
C VAL A 83 -7.24 -7.27 -0.42
N ALA A 84 -7.56 -8.19 -1.35
CA ALA A 84 -8.34 -7.85 -2.54
C ALA A 84 -9.70 -7.26 -2.18
N GLY A 85 -10.41 -7.87 -1.22
CA GLY A 85 -11.71 -7.40 -0.75
C GLY A 85 -11.64 -6.01 -0.14
N SER A 86 -10.61 -5.72 0.65
CA SER A 86 -10.36 -4.39 1.23
C SER A 86 -10.17 -3.33 0.16
N PHE A 87 -9.34 -3.59 -0.87
CA PHE A 87 -9.13 -2.63 -1.96
C PHE A 87 -10.39 -2.41 -2.80
N VAL A 88 -11.20 -3.46 -3.04
CA VAL A 88 -12.51 -3.29 -3.70
C VAL A 88 -13.44 -2.43 -2.85
N ALA A 89 -13.51 -2.67 -1.54
CA ALA A 89 -14.34 -1.88 -0.65
C ALA A 89 -13.93 -0.40 -0.63
N LEU A 90 -12.62 -0.12 -0.57
CA LEU A 90 -12.07 1.22 -0.69
C LEU A 90 -12.47 1.88 -2.01
N ALA A 91 -12.25 1.18 -3.12
CA ALA A 91 -12.58 1.71 -4.44
C ALA A 91 -14.07 2.02 -4.59
N CYS A 92 -14.95 1.14 -4.11
CA CYS A 92 -16.40 1.37 -4.14
C CYS A 92 -16.79 2.60 -3.30
N TYR A 93 -16.27 2.71 -2.08
CA TYR A 93 -16.53 3.85 -1.20
C TYR A 93 -16.08 5.17 -1.82
N VAL A 94 -14.80 5.26 -2.24
CA VAL A 94 -14.22 6.47 -2.80
C VAL A 94 -14.89 6.84 -4.12
N THR A 95 -15.24 5.87 -4.96
CA THR A 95 -15.99 6.13 -6.21
C THR A 95 -17.36 6.72 -5.92
N ALA A 96 -18.11 6.13 -4.97
CA ALA A 96 -19.43 6.61 -4.61
C ALA A 96 -19.39 8.05 -4.05
N GLU A 97 -18.45 8.33 -3.15
CA GLU A 97 -18.25 9.69 -2.62
C GLU A 97 -17.80 10.66 -3.71
N SER A 98 -16.87 10.27 -4.58
CA SER A 98 -16.38 11.13 -5.67
C SER A 98 -17.50 11.49 -6.65
N ILE A 99 -18.36 10.54 -7.00
CA ILE A 99 -19.53 10.80 -7.85
C ILE A 99 -20.50 11.74 -7.13
N ARG A 100 -20.78 11.52 -5.83
CA ARG A 100 -21.62 12.42 -5.03
C ARG A 100 -21.05 13.85 -5.00
N GLY A 101 -19.75 14.00 -4.77
CA GLY A 101 -19.07 15.30 -4.75
C GLY A 101 -19.15 16.01 -6.10
N LEU A 102 -18.96 15.27 -7.20
CA LEU A 102 -19.07 15.81 -8.57
C LEU A 102 -20.50 16.26 -8.92
N LEU A 103 -21.51 15.47 -8.53
CA LEU A 103 -22.91 15.78 -8.81
C LEU A 103 -23.47 16.88 -7.89
N GLY A 104 -22.99 16.96 -6.65
CA GLY A 104 -23.41 17.96 -5.66
C GLY A 104 -22.69 19.31 -5.79
N ALA A 105 -21.68 19.43 -6.65
CA ALA A 105 -20.82 20.61 -6.81
C ALA A 105 -20.25 21.16 -5.48
N SER A 106 -19.96 20.25 -4.53
CA SER A 106 -19.36 20.61 -3.24
C SER A 106 -17.85 20.63 -3.37
N ALA A 107 -17.22 21.77 -3.08
CA ALA A 107 -15.77 21.88 -3.02
C ALA A 107 -15.26 21.38 -1.66
N ALA A 108 -14.17 20.62 -1.66
CA ALA A 108 -13.46 20.32 -0.42
C ALA A 108 -12.85 21.61 0.15
N GLU A 109 -12.97 21.82 1.46
CA GLU A 109 -12.36 22.97 2.14
C GLU A 109 -10.84 22.83 2.23
N HIS A 110 -10.15 23.95 2.46
CA HIS A 110 -8.70 23.94 2.60
C HIS A 110 -8.27 23.25 3.89
N SER A 111 -7.49 22.17 3.78
CA SER A 111 -6.93 21.45 4.92
C SER A 111 -5.41 21.54 4.96
N SER A 112 -4.86 22.53 5.67
CA SER A 112 -3.41 22.69 5.80
C SER A 112 -2.75 21.48 6.48
N VAL A 113 -3.44 20.86 7.44
CA VAL A 113 -3.00 19.63 8.11
C VAL A 113 -2.96 18.46 7.12
N GLY A 114 -4.01 18.29 6.31
CA GLY A 114 -4.06 17.26 5.27
C GLY A 114 -2.95 17.42 4.22
N ILE A 115 -2.76 18.64 3.72
CA ILE A 115 -1.70 18.95 2.75
C ILE A 115 -0.32 18.66 3.34
N ALA A 116 -0.05 19.12 4.56
CA ALA A 116 1.23 18.87 5.23
C ALA A 116 1.49 17.38 5.46
N LEU A 117 0.47 16.63 5.87
CA LEU A 117 0.56 15.19 6.05
C LEU A 117 0.89 14.47 4.74
N VAL A 118 0.11 14.72 3.68
CA VAL A 118 0.31 14.05 2.39
C VAL A 118 1.67 14.44 1.79
N ALA A 119 2.08 15.71 1.91
CA ALA A 119 3.41 16.16 1.49
C ALA A 119 4.52 15.44 2.25
N LEU A 120 4.35 15.23 3.56
CA LEU A 120 5.30 14.48 4.37
C LEU A 120 5.37 13.02 3.91
N SER A 121 4.25 12.38 3.59
CA SER A 121 4.22 11.01 3.08
C SER A 121 4.92 10.86 1.73
N VAL A 122 4.73 11.81 0.81
CA VAL A 122 5.47 11.87 -0.47
C VAL A 122 6.99 11.91 -0.25
N VAL A 123 7.46 12.50 0.84
CA VAL A 123 8.89 12.59 1.16
C VAL A 123 9.37 11.37 1.95
N ILE A 124 8.68 10.97 3.01
CA ILE A 124 9.12 9.92 3.95
C ILE A 124 9.04 8.52 3.32
N MET A 125 7.94 8.19 2.65
CA MET A 125 7.69 6.83 2.14
C MET A 125 8.75 6.35 1.13
N PRO A 126 9.27 7.18 0.19
CA PRO A 126 10.39 6.79 -0.67
C PRO A 126 11.64 6.38 0.09
N PHE A 127 11.99 7.09 1.16
CA PHE A 127 13.16 6.75 1.97
C PHE A 127 12.97 5.42 2.70
N LEU A 128 11.78 5.19 3.28
CA LEU A 128 11.44 3.92 3.91
C LEU A 128 11.46 2.77 2.90
N SER A 129 10.79 2.94 1.76
CA SER A 129 10.77 1.98 0.66
C SER A 129 12.19 1.63 0.19
N TRP A 130 13.06 2.63 -0.02
CA TRP A 130 14.44 2.40 -0.42
C TRP A 130 15.24 1.62 0.63
N ALA A 131 15.13 2.01 1.91
CA ALA A 131 15.82 1.36 3.01
C ALA A 131 15.38 -0.10 3.18
N GLN A 132 14.06 -0.35 3.16
CA GLN A 132 13.48 -1.69 3.23
C GLN A 132 13.88 -2.54 2.03
N ARG A 133 13.85 -1.98 0.82
CA ARG A 133 14.23 -2.71 -0.40
C ARG A 133 15.69 -3.10 -0.42
N ARG A 134 16.58 -2.21 0.05
CA ARG A 134 18.01 -2.49 0.16
C ARG A 134 18.27 -3.60 1.19
N ALA A 135 17.72 -3.46 2.40
CA ALA A 135 17.88 -4.46 3.45
C ALA A 135 17.26 -5.82 3.06
N GLY A 136 16.08 -5.80 2.42
CA GLY A 136 15.38 -6.98 1.94
C GLY A 136 16.17 -7.74 0.88
N ARG A 137 16.77 -7.03 -0.09
CA ARG A 137 17.66 -7.64 -1.10
C ARG A 137 18.94 -8.19 -0.49
N GLU A 138 19.57 -7.46 0.42
CA GLU A 138 20.76 -7.92 1.13
C GLU A 138 20.46 -9.19 1.95
N LEU A 139 19.29 -9.30 2.59
CA LEU A 139 18.88 -10.48 3.36
C LEU A 139 18.30 -11.61 2.48
N GLY A 140 17.95 -11.35 1.21
CA GLY A 140 17.19 -12.29 0.38
C GLY A 140 15.73 -12.45 0.80
N SER A 141 15.15 -11.47 1.49
CA SER A 141 13.75 -11.48 1.93
C SER A 141 12.82 -10.97 0.82
N SER A 142 12.06 -11.88 0.22
CA SER A 142 11.02 -11.56 -0.77
C SER A 142 9.89 -10.71 -0.16
N SER A 143 9.50 -10.99 1.09
CA SER A 143 8.47 -10.24 1.80
C SER A 143 8.85 -8.78 2.05
N ALA A 144 10.09 -8.49 2.47
CA ALA A 144 10.56 -7.12 2.64
C ALA A 144 10.64 -6.35 1.32
N VAL A 145 10.93 -7.04 0.21
CA VAL A 145 10.92 -6.43 -1.13
C VAL A 145 9.49 -6.18 -1.61
N ALA A 146 8.55 -7.07 -1.33
CA ALA A 146 7.14 -6.87 -1.64
C ALA A 146 6.56 -5.68 -0.86
N ASP A 147 6.80 -5.62 0.45
CA ASP A 147 6.40 -4.51 1.33
C ASP A 147 6.93 -3.16 0.82
N SER A 148 8.21 -3.11 0.42
CA SER A 148 8.80 -1.88 -0.16
C SER A 148 8.10 -1.39 -1.44
N ARG A 149 7.49 -2.28 -2.23
CA ARG A 149 6.73 -1.90 -3.43
C ARG A 149 5.38 -1.30 -3.05
N GLN A 150 4.74 -1.81 -2.01
CA GLN A 150 3.47 -1.30 -1.50
C GLN A 150 3.63 0.14 -1.01
N THR A 151 4.64 0.40 -0.16
CA THR A 151 4.96 1.76 0.31
C THR A 151 5.31 2.73 -0.84
N LEU A 152 5.90 2.22 -1.93
CA LEU A 152 6.20 3.03 -3.12
C LEU A 152 4.93 3.37 -3.93
N LEU A 153 3.95 2.47 -3.98
CA LEU A 153 2.63 2.77 -4.55
C LEU A 153 1.91 3.85 -3.73
N CYS A 154 1.97 3.76 -2.40
CA CYS A 154 1.42 4.78 -1.51
C CYS A 154 2.06 6.15 -1.78
N THR A 155 3.37 6.22 -2.05
CA THR A 155 4.03 7.47 -2.48
C THR A 155 3.36 8.07 -3.73
N TYR A 156 3.14 7.27 -4.77
CA TYR A 156 2.51 7.75 -6.00
C TYR A 156 1.06 8.18 -5.77
N LEU A 157 0.33 7.47 -4.92
CA LEU A 157 -1.02 7.83 -4.49
C LEU A 157 -1.02 9.15 -3.72
N SER A 158 -0.14 9.30 -2.71
CA SER A 158 0.05 10.56 -1.98
C SER A 158 0.38 11.70 -2.93
N ALA A 159 1.23 11.49 -3.94
CA ALA A 159 1.57 12.54 -4.90
C ALA A 159 0.34 12.95 -5.74
N ALA A 160 -0.46 11.99 -6.21
CA ALA A 160 -1.69 12.28 -6.95
C ALA A 160 -2.72 13.02 -6.07
N VAL A 161 -2.90 12.57 -4.84
CA VAL A 161 -3.78 13.22 -3.84
C VAL A 161 -3.30 14.63 -3.52
N LEU A 162 -1.99 14.82 -3.29
CA LEU A 162 -1.40 16.14 -3.02
C LEU A 162 -1.63 17.11 -4.17
N VAL A 163 -1.44 16.66 -5.42
CA VAL A 163 -1.74 17.48 -6.60
C VAL A 163 -3.22 17.85 -6.62
N GLY A 164 -4.13 16.91 -6.38
CA GLY A 164 -5.58 17.19 -6.29
C GLY A 164 -5.92 18.24 -5.23
N LEU A 165 -5.38 18.08 -4.01
CA LEU A 165 -5.58 19.02 -2.90
C LEU A 165 -5.00 20.41 -3.21
N LEU A 166 -3.80 20.48 -3.80
CA LEU A 166 -3.17 21.74 -4.17
C LEU A 166 -3.95 22.46 -5.28
N LEU A 167 -4.41 21.74 -6.30
CA LEU A 167 -5.23 22.32 -7.37
C LEU A 167 -6.57 22.82 -6.84
N ASN A 168 -7.23 22.05 -5.97
CA ASN A 168 -8.47 22.47 -5.32
C ASN A 168 -8.25 23.73 -4.46
N SER A 169 -7.19 23.75 -3.64
CA SER A 169 -6.95 24.83 -2.68
C SER A 169 -6.38 26.12 -3.27
N THR A 170 -5.58 26.05 -4.33
CA THR A 170 -4.89 27.22 -4.90
C THR A 170 -5.63 27.80 -6.11
N LEU A 171 -6.26 26.94 -6.91
CA LEU A 171 -6.97 27.36 -8.14
C LEU A 171 -8.49 27.36 -7.98
N GLY A 172 -9.01 26.89 -6.84
CA GLY A 172 -10.45 26.78 -6.59
C GLY A 172 -11.13 25.71 -7.46
N TRP A 173 -10.38 24.75 -7.98
CA TRP A 173 -10.92 23.67 -8.81
C TRP A 173 -11.63 22.63 -7.95
N TRP A 174 -12.91 22.91 -7.67
CA TRP A 174 -13.79 22.09 -6.82
C TRP A 174 -13.84 20.60 -7.21
N TRP A 175 -13.64 20.28 -8.50
CA TRP A 175 -13.66 18.90 -9.00
C TRP A 175 -12.32 18.16 -8.83
N ALA A 176 -11.24 18.86 -8.48
CA ALA A 176 -9.90 18.27 -8.40
C ALA A 176 -9.78 17.24 -7.27
N ASP A 177 -10.44 17.47 -6.13
CA ASP A 177 -10.46 16.51 -5.02
C ASP A 177 -11.24 15.23 -5.37
N PRO A 178 -12.50 15.29 -5.84
CA PRO A 178 -13.20 14.11 -6.35
C PRO A 178 -12.45 13.38 -7.47
N ALA A 179 -11.81 14.12 -8.39
CA ALA A 179 -11.02 13.50 -9.46
C ALA A 179 -9.79 12.75 -8.92
N ALA A 180 -9.08 13.31 -7.93
CA ALA A 180 -8.00 12.60 -7.25
C ALA A 180 -8.51 11.36 -6.50
N GLY A 181 -9.70 11.45 -5.88
CA GLY A 181 -10.40 10.29 -5.32
C GLY A 181 -10.66 9.19 -6.35
N LEU A 182 -11.15 9.53 -7.55
CA LEU A 182 -11.37 8.56 -8.63
C LEU A 182 -10.06 7.92 -9.13
N VAL A 183 -8.97 8.68 -9.20
CA VAL A 183 -7.64 8.13 -9.53
C VAL A 183 -7.20 7.11 -8.49
N LEU A 184 -7.36 7.43 -7.20
CA LEU A 184 -7.08 6.51 -6.10
C LEU A 184 -7.96 5.26 -6.19
N ALA A 185 -9.25 5.40 -6.46
CA ALA A 185 -10.17 4.28 -6.62
C ALA A 185 -9.79 3.37 -7.81
N ALA A 186 -9.40 3.95 -8.95
CA ALA A 186 -8.95 3.17 -10.11
C ALA A 186 -7.67 2.36 -9.82
N LEU A 187 -6.74 2.95 -9.07
CA LEU A 187 -5.52 2.26 -8.63
C LEU A 187 -5.82 1.17 -7.61
N ALA A 188 -6.73 1.42 -6.65
CA ALA A 188 -7.18 0.41 -5.70
C ALA A 188 -7.83 -0.80 -6.42
N LEU A 189 -8.66 -0.57 -7.45
CA LEU A 189 -9.21 -1.66 -8.26
C LEU A 189 -8.12 -2.46 -9.00
N ARG A 190 -7.08 -1.78 -9.48
CA ARG A 190 -5.93 -2.44 -10.10
C ARG A 190 -5.22 -3.34 -9.09
N GLU A 191 -4.97 -2.85 -7.88
CA GLU A 191 -4.33 -3.65 -6.84
C GLU A 191 -5.22 -4.80 -6.33
N ALA A 192 -6.54 -4.60 -6.22
CA ALA A 192 -7.47 -5.68 -5.93
C ALA A 192 -7.39 -6.80 -6.98
N ARG A 193 -7.29 -6.45 -8.26
CA ARG A 193 -7.16 -7.42 -9.35
C ARG A 193 -5.83 -8.16 -9.29
N ASN A 194 -4.73 -7.45 -8.99
CA ASN A 194 -3.41 -8.06 -8.80
C ASN A 194 -3.41 -9.03 -7.61
N ALA A 195 -4.02 -8.62 -6.49
CA ALA A 195 -4.17 -9.45 -5.29
C ALA A 195 -4.98 -10.72 -5.58
N TRP A 196 -6.10 -10.59 -6.30
CA TRP A 196 -6.97 -11.72 -6.64
C TRP A 196 -6.28 -12.74 -7.55
N ARG A 197 -5.44 -12.28 -8.48
CA ARG A 197 -4.67 -13.15 -9.38
C ARG A 197 -3.49 -13.85 -8.70
N GLY A 198 -3.10 -13.42 -7.50
CA GLY A 198 -1.89 -13.88 -6.83
C GLY A 198 -0.61 -13.20 -7.33
N ASP A 199 -0.73 -12.17 -8.17
CA ASP A 199 0.41 -11.48 -8.79
C ASP A 199 1.20 -10.63 -7.78
N LEU A 200 0.63 -10.31 -6.62
CA LEU A 200 1.34 -9.67 -5.51
C LEU A 200 2.48 -10.57 -4.96
N CYS A 201 2.39 -11.89 -5.16
CA CYS A 201 3.35 -12.87 -4.65
C CYS A 201 4.39 -13.32 -5.69
N CYS A 202 4.30 -12.91 -6.95
CA CYS A 202 5.30 -13.25 -7.98
C CYS A 202 6.58 -12.40 -7.85
N ALA A 203 7.28 -12.55 -6.72
CA ALA A 203 8.73 -12.38 -6.67
C ALA A 203 9.38 -13.76 -6.96
N PRO A 204 10.43 -13.85 -7.79
CA PRO A 204 10.94 -15.13 -8.25
C PRO A 204 11.43 -15.97 -7.06
N ALA A 205 10.98 -17.23 -7.05
CA ALA A 205 11.36 -18.24 -6.08
C ALA A 205 12.89 -18.30 -5.91
N SER A 206 13.34 -18.30 -4.65
CA SER A 206 14.73 -18.62 -4.32
C SER A 206 14.79 -19.64 -3.20
N THR A 207 14.35 -20.86 -3.52
CA THR A 207 14.84 -22.08 -2.89
C THR A 207 15.01 -23.15 -3.97
N PRO A 208 16.23 -23.66 -4.23
CA PRO A 208 16.38 -24.93 -4.92
C PRO A 208 16.08 -26.03 -3.90
N HIS A 209 14.80 -26.35 -3.72
CA HIS A 209 14.42 -27.65 -3.18
C HIS A 209 13.97 -28.51 -4.34
N SER A 210 14.79 -29.53 -4.61
CA SER A 210 14.50 -30.66 -5.47
C SER A 210 13.16 -31.30 -5.06
N GLY A 211 12.14 -31.13 -5.89
CA GLY A 211 10.83 -31.75 -5.70
C GLY A 211 9.69 -30.92 -6.28
N CYS A 212 9.59 -30.85 -7.61
CA CYS A 212 8.34 -30.44 -8.25
C CYS A 212 7.29 -31.53 -8.00
N GLY A 213 6.36 -31.27 -7.08
CA GLY A 213 5.07 -31.92 -7.01
C GLY A 213 4.03 -31.07 -7.73
N ASP A 214 3.22 -31.70 -8.58
CA ASP A 214 2.25 -31.12 -9.50
C ASP A 214 1.40 -30.01 -8.87
N GLY A 215 1.47 -28.79 -9.42
CA GLY A 215 0.55 -27.71 -9.06
C GLY A 215 0.97 -26.26 -9.35
N CYS A 216 2.25 -25.99 -9.62
CA CYS A 216 2.71 -24.62 -9.95
C CYS A 216 2.61 -24.34 -11.46
N ALA A 217 1.40 -24.02 -11.94
CA ALA A 217 1.14 -23.65 -13.33
C ALA A 217 1.32 -22.14 -13.64
N CYS A 218 2.16 -21.40 -12.91
CA CYS A 218 2.29 -19.94 -13.05
C CYS A 218 3.61 -19.46 -13.68
N CYS A 219 4.37 -20.33 -14.34
CA CYS A 219 5.56 -19.93 -15.11
C CYS A 219 5.45 -20.46 -16.54
N GLY A 220 4.59 -19.82 -17.34
CA GLY A 220 4.63 -19.94 -18.80
C GLY A 220 5.03 -18.60 -19.41
N PRO A 221 5.94 -18.56 -20.42
CA PRO A 221 6.29 -17.31 -21.08
C PRO A 221 5.12 -16.84 -21.95
N ALA A 222 4.81 -15.55 -21.88
CA ALA A 222 4.00 -14.91 -22.90
C ALA A 222 4.82 -14.84 -24.20
N THR A 223 4.38 -15.58 -25.21
CA THR A 223 4.61 -15.25 -26.63
C THR A 223 3.32 -14.69 -27.19
#